data_AF-A0A956NLY4-F1
#
_entry.id   AF-A0A956NLY4-F1
#
_cell.length_a   1.000
_cell.length_b   1.000
_cell.length_c   1.000
_cell.angle_alpha   90.00
_cell.angle_beta   90.00
_cell.angle_gamma   90.00
#
_symmetry.space_group_name_H-M   'P 1'
#
loop_
_entity.id
_entity.type
_entity.pdbx_description
1 polymer ?
#
loop_
_entity_poly.entity_id
_entity_poly.type
_entity_poly.pdbx_seq_one_letter_code
_entity_poly.pdbx_strand_id
1 'polypeptide(L)' 'YRLRIRRLTPRECFRLQGFPDWAYERAESVSSKSQLYKQAGNSVTVTVIEAIAREFRRMEEEEKHEPTT' A
#
# COMPACT_ATOMS: atom_id res chain seq x y z
N TYR A 1 19.12 28.21 -8.71
CA TYR A 1 18.47 27.43 -7.64
C TYR A 1 19.38 26.30 -7.20
N ARG A 2 19.73 26.18 -5.91
CA ARG A 2 20.41 24.98 -5.39
C ARG A 2 19.34 23.96 -5.00
N LEU A 3 19.16 22.93 -5.82
CA LEU A 3 18.31 21.79 -5.47
C LEU A 3 19.10 20.85 -4.53
N ARG A 4 18.50 20.47 -3.41
CA ARG A 4 19.09 19.51 -2.46
C ARG A 4 18.57 18.11 -2.76
N ILE A 5 19.41 17.29 -3.38
CA ILE A 5 19.10 15.89 -3.72
C ILE A 5 19.28 15.03 -2.45
N ARG A 6 18.25 14.24 -2.11
CA ARG A 6 18.29 13.26 -1.01
C ARG A 6 17.44 12.05 -1.35
N ARG A 7 17.68 10.93 -0.64
CA ARG A 7 16.78 9.77 -0.66
C ARG A 7 15.49 10.09 0.12
N LEU A 8 14.42 9.38 -0.25
CA LEU A 8 13.20 9.34 0.55
C LEU A 8 13.49 8.64 1.88
N THR A 9 12.80 9.07 2.93
CA THR A 9 12.80 8.41 4.24
C THR A 9 11.90 7.17 4.22
N PRO A 10 12.06 6.23 5.16
CA PRO A 10 11.17 5.07 5.23
C PRO A 10 9.69 5.47 5.36
N ARG A 11 9.37 6.50 6.15
CA ARG A 11 8.01 7.02 6.30
C ARG A 11 7.44 7.55 4.97
N GLU A 12 8.25 8.28 4.21
CA GLU A 12 7.86 8.74 2.87
C GLU A 12 7.59 7.56 1.93
N CYS A 13 8.41 6.50 1.98
CA CYS A 13 8.17 5.29 1.20
C CYS A 13 6.86 4.57 1.58
N PHE A 14 6.53 4.46 2.87
CA PHE A 14 5.25 3.89 3.32
C PHE A 14 4.05 4.73 2.84
N ARG A 15 4.15 6.06 2.95
CA ARG A 15 3.11 6.98 2.46
C ARG A 15 2.92 6.89 0.95
N LEU A 16 4.01 6.77 0.18
CA LEU A 16 3.94 6.56 -1.27
C LEU A 16 3.21 5.25 -1.63
N GLN A 17 3.35 4.21 -0.81
CA GLN A 17 2.60 2.97 -0.97
C GLN A 17 1.14 3.07 -0.48
N GLY A 18 0.71 4.22 0.05
CA GLY A 18 -0.66 4.42 0.54
C GLY A 18 -0.92 3.86 1.94
N PHE A 19 0.12 3.51 2.70
CA PHE A 19 -0.05 3.08 4.09
C PHE A 19 -0.41 4.26 5.00
N PRO A 20 -1.32 4.07 5.96
CA PRO A 20 -1.58 5.06 7.00
C PRO A 20 -0.39 5.17 7.96
N ASP A 21 -0.20 6.34 8.56
CA ASP A 21 0.97 6.62 9.42
C ASP A 21 1.06 5.68 10.63
N TRP A 22 -0.06 5.23 11.19
CA TRP A 22 -0.05 4.28 12.31
C TRP A 22 0.57 2.92 11.93
N ALA A 23 0.47 2.52 10.65
CA ALA A 23 1.07 1.26 10.19
C ALA A 23 2.59 1.39 10.11
N TYR A 24 3.09 2.55 9.69
CA TYR A 24 4.51 2.88 9.75
C TYR A 24 5.01 2.91 11.19
N GLU A 25 4.31 3.57 12.11
CA GLU A 25 4.71 3.68 13.52
C GLU A 25 4.83 2.32 14.21
N ARG A 26 3.91 1.40 13.91
CA ARG A 26 3.98 0.01 14.39
C ARG A 26 5.16 -0.75 13.79
N ALA A 27 5.48 -0.54 12.51
CA ALA A 27 6.62 -1.20 11.88
C ALA A 27 7.95 -0.65 12.40
N GLU A 28 8.03 0.67 12.61
CA GLU A 28 9.21 1.38 13.10
C GLU A 28 9.59 0.98 14.53
N SER A 29 8.60 0.69 15.39
CA SER A 29 8.87 0.29 16.79
C SER A 29 9.60 -1.06 16.92
N VAL A 30 9.62 -1.88 15.87
CA VAL A 30 10.22 -3.23 15.89
C VAL A 30 11.23 -3.50 14.77
N SER A 31 11.44 -2.56 13.84
CA SER A 31 12.27 -2.78 12.64
C SER A 31 13.36 -1.72 12.46
N SER A 32 14.53 -2.12 11.97
CA SER A 32 15.56 -1.18 11.53
C SER A 32 15.17 -0.41 10.26
N LYS A 33 15.79 0.74 10.00
CA LYS A 33 15.54 1.53 8.77
C LYS A 33 15.73 0.73 7.49
N SER A 34 16.75 -0.12 7.42
CA SER A 34 17.01 -0.98 6.25
C SER A 34 15.88 -2.01 6.04
N GLN A 35 15.35 -2.57 7.14
CA GLN A 35 14.21 -3.48 7.07
C GLN A 35 12.93 -2.74 6.65
N LEU A 36 12.70 -1.51 7.14
CA LEU A 36 11.55 -0.69 6.73
C LEU A 36 11.58 -0.37 5.23
N TYR A 37 12.75 -0.01 4.66
CA TYR A 37 12.86 0.16 3.22
C TYR A 37 12.52 -1.12 2.45
N LYS A 38 12.99 -2.28 2.93
CA LYS A 38 12.67 -3.58 2.32
C LYS A 38 11.18 -3.91 2.43
N GLN A 39 10.55 -3.64 3.57
CA GLN A 39 9.11 -3.80 3.76
C GLN A 39 8.33 -2.92 2.79
N ALA A 40 8.64 -1.63 2.70
CA ALA A 40 7.98 -0.71 1.76
C ALA A 40 8.22 -1.10 0.29
N GLY A 41 9.43 -1.53 -0.05
CA GLY A 41 9.81 -1.91 -1.42
C GLY A 41 9.23 -3.23 -1.90
N ASN A 42 9.06 -4.20 -1.00
CA ASN A 42 8.43 -5.49 -1.30
C ASN A 42 6.91 -5.49 -1.11
N SER A 43 6.35 -4.39 -0.61
CA SER A 43 4.90 -4.24 -0.45
C SER A 43 4.22 -3.86 -1.77
N VAL A 44 2.90 -3.82 -1.72
CA VAL A 44 2.02 -3.39 -2.80
C VAL A 44 1.37 -2.05 -2.44
N THR A 45 1.04 -1.26 -3.45
CA THR A 45 0.36 0.03 -3.23
C THR A 45 -1.08 -0.20 -2.82
N VAL A 46 -1.44 0.26 -1.63
CA VAL A 46 -2.74 0.03 -0.97
C VAL A 46 -3.92 0.45 -1.87
N THR A 47 -3.82 1.60 -2.52
CA THR A 47 -4.88 2.12 -3.39
C THR A 47 -5.11 1.26 -4.64
N VAL A 48 -4.07 0.61 -5.15
CA VAL A 48 -4.18 -0.29 -6.30
C VAL A 48 -4.88 -1.58 -5.89
N ILE A 49 -4.47 -2.17 -4.76
CA ILE A 49 -5.11 -3.37 -4.23
C ILE A 49 -6.58 -3.10 -3.89
N GLU A 50 -6.88 -1.93 -3.31
CA GLU A 50 -8.25 -1.52 -3.04
C GLU A 50 -9.11 -1.47 -4.32
N ALA A 51 -8.58 -0.89 -5.40
CA ALA A 51 -9.29 -0.85 -6.68
C ALA A 51 -9.54 -2.27 -7.25
N ILE A 52 -8.55 -3.15 -7.21
CA ILE A 52 -8.69 -4.55 -7.66
C ILE A 52 -9.75 -5.28 -6.82
N ALA A 53 -9.72 -5.12 -5.49
CA ALA A 53 -10.70 -5.76 -4.62
C ALA A 53 -12.14 -5.29 -4.88
N ARG A 54 -12.33 -4.02 -5.27
CA ARG A 54 -13.65 -3.51 -5.67
C ARG A 54 -14.14 -4.17 -6.96
N GLU A 55 -13.26 -4.39 -7.94
CA GLU A 55 -13.63 -5.10 -9.17
C GLU A 55 -14.00 -6.56 -8.90
N PHE A 56 -13.26 -7.27 -8.04
CA PHE A 56 -13.64 -8.64 -7.65
C PHE A 56 -15.01 -8.67 -6.96
N ARG A 57 -15.28 -7.74 -6.04
CA ARG A 57 -16.60 -7.65 -5.40
C ARG A 57 -17.72 -7.41 -6.41
N ARG A 58 -17.49 -6.54 -7.41
CA ARG A 58 -18.46 -6.27 -8.48
C ARG A 58 -18.78 -7.52 -9.29
N MET A 59 -17.76 -8.31 -9.65
CA MET A 59 -17.94 -9.58 -10.35
C MET A 59 -18.74 -10.59 -9.51
N GLU A 60 -18.44 -10.71 -8.21
CA GLU A 60 -19.19 -11.58 -7.29
C GLU A 60 -20.66 -11.15 -7.12
N GLU A 61 -20.98 -9.86 -7.26
CA GLU A 61 -22.35 -9.33 -7.20
C GLU A 61 -23.12 -9.55 -8.51
N GLU A 62 -22.44 -9.46 -9.67
CA GLU A 62 -22.97 -9.76 -11.00
C GLU A 62 -23.32 -11.26 -11.14
N GLU A 63 -22.44 -12.17 -10.68
CA GLU A 63 -22.71 -13.62 -10.66
C GLU A 63 -23.94 -13.99 -9.81
N LYS A 64 -24.18 -13.27 -8.70
CA LYS A 64 -25.36 -13.51 -7.85
C LYS A 64 -26.67 -13.03 -8.47
N HIS A 65 -26.61 -12.12 -9.44
CA HIS A 65 -27.77 -11.56 -10.13
C HIS A 65 -28.10 -12.28 -11.45
N GLU A 66 -27.27 -13.22 -11.90
CA GLU A 66 -27.63 -14.06 -13.02
C GLU A 66 -28.68 -15.09 -12.55
N PRO A 67 -29.95 -15.00 -13.02
CA PRO A 67 -30.97 -15.93 -12.59
C PRO A 67 -30.56 -17.31 -13.07
N THR A 68 -30.38 -18.23 -12.13
CA THR A 68 -30.10 -19.63 -12.41
C THR A 68 -31.23 -20.13 -13.32
N THR A 69 -30.92 -20.36 -14.59
CA THR A 69 -31.85 -21.01 -15.53
C THR A 69 -31.89 -22.50 -15.24
#